data_AF-C7G9N9-F1
#
_entry.id   AF-C7G9N9-F1
#
_cell.length_a   1.000
_cell.length_b   1.000
_cell.length_c   1.000
_cell.angle_alpha   90.00
_cell.angle_beta   90.00
_cell.angle_gamma   90.00
#
_symmetry.space_group_name_H-M   'P 1'
#
loop_
_entity.id
_entity.type
_entity.pdbx_description
1 polymer ?
#
loop_
_entity_poly.entity_id
_entity_poly.type
_entity_poly.pdbx_seq_one_letter_code
_entity_poly.pdbx_strand_id
1 'polypeptide(L)'
;MKDAELRKMVERIGYTEGLPVVVDPGILDPKEFIDTVLNVRIPNPFMPDTPQRIATDTSQKLAIRFGETVKNYLASKDKDIKNLKLIPLVFAGWLRYLMAVDDNGEKFELSPDPLLETVCPVVAGIKFGDTDVEEMIRPLLTNRAIFGVDLYEAGLAGLTVQYFKELIAGAGAVRATLKKYV
;
A
#
# COMPACT_ATOMS: atom_id res chain seq x y z
N MET A 1 9.59 -12.03 3.23
CA MET A 1 10.90 -11.88 2.55
C MET A 1 11.36 -13.10 1.74
N LYS A 2 10.75 -14.29 1.88
CA LYS A 2 11.07 -15.44 1.00
C LYS A 2 10.44 -15.33 -0.40
N ASP A 3 9.31 -14.63 -0.49
CA ASP A 3 8.64 -14.33 -1.75
C ASP A 3 9.40 -13.25 -2.53
N ALA A 4 9.78 -13.57 -3.76
CA ALA A 4 10.67 -12.74 -4.59
C ALA A 4 9.99 -11.42 -5.00
N GLU A 5 8.72 -11.46 -5.43
CA GLU A 5 7.99 -10.26 -5.80
C GLU A 5 7.76 -9.37 -4.57
N LEU A 6 7.32 -9.92 -3.43
CA LEU A 6 7.12 -9.10 -2.24
C LEU A 6 8.43 -8.48 -1.73
N ARG A 7 9.55 -9.20 -1.82
CA ARG A 7 10.87 -8.65 -1.48
C ARG A 7 11.21 -7.46 -2.38
N LYS A 8 11.12 -7.64 -3.70
CA LYS A 8 11.41 -6.59 -4.68
C LYS A 8 10.48 -5.38 -4.54
N MET A 9 9.22 -5.60 -4.17
CA MET A 9 8.25 -4.54 -3.90
C MET A 9 8.71 -3.67 -2.73
N VAL A 10 9.06 -4.29 -1.60
CA VAL A 10 9.51 -3.59 -0.41
C VAL A 10 10.83 -2.86 -0.65
N GLU A 11 11.78 -3.49 -1.36
CA GLU A 11 13.05 -2.86 -1.73
C GLU A 11 12.82 -1.61 -2.60
N ARG A 12 11.98 -1.69 -3.64
CA ARG A 12 11.68 -0.54 -4.50
C ARG A 12 10.95 0.57 -3.75
N ILE A 13 9.95 0.23 -2.92
CA ILE A 13 9.27 1.21 -2.06
C ILE A 13 10.28 1.90 -1.15
N GLY A 14 11.14 1.13 -0.50
CA GLY A 14 12.13 1.64 0.46
C GLY A 14 13.19 2.50 -0.19
N TYR A 15 13.97 1.92 -1.10
CA TYR A 15 15.16 2.56 -1.67
C TYR A 15 14.84 3.55 -2.78
N THR A 16 13.82 3.29 -3.60
CA THR A 16 13.53 4.11 -4.78
C THR A 16 12.46 5.15 -4.51
N GLU A 17 11.39 4.80 -3.79
CA GLU A 17 10.29 5.74 -3.55
C GLU A 17 10.49 6.55 -2.25
N GLY A 18 10.84 5.90 -1.13
CA GLY A 18 10.91 6.54 0.18
C GLY A 18 12.23 7.24 0.49
N LEU A 19 13.36 6.53 0.36
CA LEU A 19 14.69 7.03 0.74
C LEU A 19 15.06 8.39 0.11
N PRO A 20 14.74 8.68 -1.17
CA PRO A 20 15.13 9.96 -1.79
C PRO A 20 14.41 11.20 -1.25
N VAL A 21 13.42 11.02 -0.38
CA VAL A 21 12.65 12.12 0.25
C VAL A 21 12.62 12.01 1.78
N VAL A 22 13.45 11.14 2.34
CA VAL A 22 13.66 11.04 3.78
C VAL A 22 14.57 12.17 4.24
N VAL A 23 14.25 12.75 5.39
CA VAL A 23 15.11 13.72 6.06
C VAL A 23 16.29 12.97 6.67
N ASP A 24 17.51 13.39 6.35
CA ASP A 24 18.71 12.89 7.01
C ASP A 24 18.75 13.42 8.45
N PRO A 25 18.67 12.54 9.48
CA PRO A 25 18.67 12.98 10.87
C PRO A 25 20.08 13.40 11.36
N GLY A 26 21.14 13.17 10.59
CA GLY A 26 22.54 13.52 10.92
C GLY A 26 23.20 12.65 11.99
N ILE A 27 22.44 11.80 12.68
CA ILE A 27 22.92 10.89 13.74
C ILE A 27 22.91 9.41 13.32
N LEU A 28 22.33 9.10 12.16
CA LEU A 28 22.17 7.74 11.63
C LEU A 28 22.07 7.84 10.10
N ASP A 29 22.80 6.99 9.39
CA ASP A 29 22.66 6.88 7.94
C ASP A 29 21.33 6.20 7.57
N PRO A 30 20.41 6.90 6.85
CA PRO A 30 19.11 6.33 6.53
C PRO A 30 19.16 5.10 5.63
N LYS A 31 20.19 4.99 4.77
CA LYS A 31 20.38 3.86 3.86
C LYS A 31 20.84 2.62 4.63
N GLU A 32 21.81 2.77 5.52
CA GLU A 32 22.28 1.71 6.41
C GLU A 32 21.15 1.19 7.32
N PHE A 33 20.30 2.11 7.80
CA PHE A 33 19.14 1.74 8.60
C PHE A 33 18.17 0.83 7.83
N ILE A 34 17.75 1.24 6.63
CA ILE A 34 16.83 0.41 5.82
C ILE A 34 17.51 -0.89 5.34
N ASP A 35 18.81 -0.86 5.01
CA ASP A 35 19.61 -2.04 4.69
C ASP A 35 19.56 -3.07 5.82
N THR A 36 19.72 -2.61 7.07
CA THR A 36 19.63 -3.45 8.28
C THR A 36 18.21 -3.99 8.50
N VAL A 37 17.19 -3.16 8.33
CA VAL A 37 15.79 -3.58 8.49
C VAL A 37 15.45 -4.70 7.51
N LEU A 38 15.74 -4.52 6.22
CA LEU A 38 15.32 -5.45 5.17
C LEU A 38 16.13 -6.75 5.14
N ASN A 39 17.45 -6.67 5.39
CA ASN A 39 18.33 -7.84 5.21
C ASN A 39 18.62 -8.58 6.51
N VAL A 40 18.45 -7.94 7.68
CA VAL A 40 18.78 -8.55 8.98
C VAL A 40 17.53 -8.75 9.83
N ARG A 41 16.71 -7.70 10.01
CA ARG A 41 15.62 -7.74 11.00
C ARG A 41 14.39 -8.51 10.51
N ILE A 42 13.83 -8.15 9.35
CA ILE A 42 12.63 -8.81 8.82
C ILE A 42 12.84 -10.30 8.48
N PRO A 43 13.96 -10.75 7.89
CA PRO A 43 14.15 -12.17 7.59
C PRO A 43 14.54 -13.01 8.81
N ASN A 44 14.71 -12.41 10.00
CA ASN A 44 15.15 -13.12 11.20
C ASN A 44 14.10 -14.17 11.63
N PRO A 45 14.41 -15.48 11.59
CA PRO A 45 13.45 -16.53 11.94
C PRO A 45 13.12 -16.58 13.44
N PHE A 46 13.92 -15.93 14.30
CA PHE A 46 13.73 -15.90 15.75
C PHE A 46 12.87 -14.72 16.23
N MET A 47 12.47 -13.81 15.35
CA MET A 47 11.50 -12.75 15.64
C MET A 47 10.31 -12.88 14.69
N PRO A 48 9.50 -13.95 14.80
CA PRO A 48 8.37 -14.16 13.92
C PRO A 48 7.33 -13.07 14.13
N ASP A 49 6.75 -12.62 13.03
CA ASP A 49 5.63 -11.69 13.00
C ASP A 49 4.57 -12.21 12.06
N THR A 50 3.30 -11.93 12.35
CA THR A 50 2.20 -12.38 11.49
C THR A 50 1.72 -11.24 10.60
N PRO A 51 1.41 -11.52 9.31
CA PRO A 51 0.80 -10.53 8.44
C PRO A 51 -0.45 -9.88 9.05
N GLN A 52 -1.26 -10.66 9.79
CA GLN A 52 -2.45 -10.19 10.48
C GLN A 52 -2.11 -9.14 11.54
N ARG A 53 -1.13 -9.39 12.42
CA ARG A 53 -0.72 -8.40 13.42
C ARG A 53 -0.18 -7.12 12.78
N ILE A 54 0.51 -7.24 11.66
CA ILE A 54 1.02 -6.08 10.90
C ILE A 54 -0.14 -5.27 10.30
N ALA A 55 -1.20 -5.95 9.84
CA ALA A 55 -2.38 -5.37 9.19
C ALA A 55 -3.39 -4.71 10.17
N THR A 56 -3.30 -4.97 11.47
CA THR A 56 -4.08 -4.25 12.50
C THR A 56 -3.92 -2.74 12.34
N ASP A 57 -4.97 -1.94 12.52
CA ASP A 57 -4.93 -0.46 12.45
C ASP A 57 -4.33 0.10 11.15
N THR A 58 -4.49 -0.57 10.02
CA THR A 58 -3.90 -0.09 8.75
C THR A 58 -4.42 1.30 8.36
N SER A 59 -5.68 1.62 8.65
CA SER A 59 -6.25 2.94 8.40
C SER A 59 -5.50 4.06 9.14
N GLN A 60 -4.86 3.75 10.27
CA GLN A 60 -4.07 4.68 11.07
C GLN A 60 -2.60 4.74 10.61
N LYS A 61 -2.17 3.77 9.81
CA LYS A 61 -0.77 3.60 9.37
C LYS A 61 -0.51 4.21 7.99
N LEU A 62 -1.49 4.19 7.09
CA LEU A 62 -1.28 4.58 5.68
C LEU A 62 -0.81 6.04 5.52
N ALA A 63 -1.46 6.99 6.20
CA ALA A 63 -1.10 8.40 6.16
C ALA A 63 0.35 8.66 6.60
N ILE A 64 0.78 8.01 7.69
CA ILE A 64 2.11 8.23 8.27
C ILE A 64 3.19 7.46 7.50
N ARG A 65 2.89 6.23 7.06
CA ARG A 65 3.89 5.35 6.42
C ARG A 65 4.12 5.67 4.95
N PHE A 66 3.09 6.14 4.24
CA PHE A 66 3.16 6.39 2.80
C PHE A 66 2.67 7.80 2.43
N GLY A 67 1.68 8.33 3.14
CA GLY A 67 1.18 9.69 2.92
C GLY A 67 2.25 10.76 3.09
N GLU A 68 3.15 10.64 4.08
CA GLU A 68 4.28 11.55 4.24
C GLU A 68 5.27 11.50 3.05
N THR A 69 5.49 10.32 2.47
CA THR A 69 6.29 10.21 1.24
C THR A 69 5.61 10.96 0.10
N VAL A 70 4.30 10.78 -0.08
CA VAL A 70 3.51 11.51 -1.10
C VAL A 70 3.62 13.02 -0.90
N LYS A 71 3.43 13.52 0.33
CA LYS A 71 3.58 14.94 0.65
C LYS A 71 4.97 15.47 0.32
N ASN A 72 6.02 14.73 0.64
CA ASN A 72 7.39 15.15 0.35
C ASN A 72 7.69 15.20 -1.15
N TYR A 73 7.09 14.30 -1.95
CA TYR A 73 7.18 14.40 -3.42
C TYR A 73 6.49 15.66 -3.94
N LEU A 74 5.26 15.94 -3.46
CA LEU A 74 4.50 17.12 -3.87
C LEU A 74 5.18 18.44 -3.45
N ALA A 75 5.88 18.46 -2.32
CA ALA A 75 6.59 19.62 -1.82
C ALA A 75 7.98 19.82 -2.46
N SER A 76 8.53 18.79 -3.11
CA SER A 76 9.86 18.85 -3.72
C SER A 76 9.83 19.51 -5.10
N LYS A 77 10.86 20.30 -5.40
CA LYS A 77 11.07 20.89 -6.74
C LYS A 77 11.66 19.90 -7.74
N ASP A 78 12.33 18.86 -7.23
CA ASP A 78 13.16 17.95 -8.01
C ASP A 78 12.60 16.52 -8.06
N LYS A 79 11.38 16.32 -7.53
CA LYS A 79 10.67 15.04 -7.59
C LYS A 79 9.39 15.19 -8.39
N ASP A 80 9.10 14.19 -9.20
CA ASP A 80 7.81 14.06 -9.89
C ASP A 80 6.98 13.00 -9.16
N ILE A 81 5.77 13.37 -8.75
CA ILE A 81 4.82 12.46 -8.10
C ILE A 81 4.51 11.23 -8.96
N LYS A 82 4.62 11.35 -10.28
CA LYS A 82 4.45 10.24 -11.23
C LYS A 82 5.50 9.16 -11.09
N ASN A 83 6.61 9.42 -10.40
CA ASN A 83 7.62 8.40 -10.11
C ASN A 83 7.20 7.43 -8.99
N LEU A 84 6.17 7.76 -8.21
CA LEU A 84 5.58 6.81 -7.26
C LEU A 84 4.73 5.78 -8.02
N LYS A 85 5.19 4.54 -8.06
CA LYS A 85 4.53 3.43 -8.78
C LYS A 85 4.01 2.35 -7.86
N LEU A 86 4.70 2.07 -6.75
CA LEU A 86 4.35 0.99 -5.83
C LEU A 86 3.58 1.47 -4.62
N ILE A 87 3.76 2.72 -4.16
CA ILE A 87 2.87 3.30 -3.14
C ILE A 87 1.39 3.29 -3.58
N PRO A 88 1.01 3.69 -4.82
CA PRO A 88 -0.36 3.52 -5.30
C PRO A 88 -0.83 2.06 -5.31
N LEU A 89 0.07 1.10 -5.56
CA LEU A 89 -0.24 -0.34 -5.49
C LEU A 89 -0.50 -0.79 -4.05
N VAL A 90 0.20 -0.23 -3.05
CA VAL A 90 -0.09 -0.47 -1.63
C VAL A 90 -1.49 0.04 -1.27
N PHE A 91 -1.86 1.24 -1.72
CA PHE A 91 -3.19 1.79 -1.47
C PHE A 91 -4.28 0.92 -2.09
N ALA A 92 -4.10 0.49 -3.33
CA ALA A 92 -4.99 -0.45 -4.00
C ALA A 92 -5.05 -1.81 -3.28
N GLY A 93 -3.91 -2.29 -2.78
CA GLY A 93 -3.81 -3.51 -1.98
C GLY A 93 -4.61 -3.44 -0.68
N TRP A 94 -4.63 -2.29 -0.01
CA TRP A 94 -5.45 -2.10 1.18
C TRP A 94 -6.95 -2.11 0.86
N LEU A 95 -7.38 -1.43 -0.21
CA LEU A 95 -8.77 -1.51 -0.67
C LEU A 95 -9.18 -2.95 -1.00
N ARG A 96 -8.29 -3.70 -1.67
CA ARG A 96 -8.48 -5.12 -1.97
C ARG A 96 -8.54 -5.98 -0.71
N TYR A 97 -7.76 -5.65 0.31
CA TYR A 97 -7.77 -6.32 1.61
C TYR A 97 -9.10 -6.13 2.33
N LEU A 98 -9.70 -4.93 2.30
CA LEU A 98 -10.99 -4.64 2.92
C LEU A 98 -12.15 -5.50 2.39
N MET A 99 -12.01 -6.11 1.21
CA MET A 99 -12.99 -7.06 0.68
C MET A 99 -13.05 -8.37 1.47
N ALA A 100 -12.10 -8.64 2.38
CA ALA A 100 -12.07 -9.81 3.26
C ALA A 100 -12.12 -11.16 2.51
N VAL A 101 -11.56 -11.19 1.30
CA VAL A 101 -11.41 -12.37 0.45
C VAL A 101 -9.96 -12.49 0.01
N ASP A 102 -9.34 -13.65 0.12
CA ASP A 102 -7.95 -13.88 -0.25
C ASP A 102 -7.76 -13.95 -1.78
N ASP A 103 -6.55 -14.28 -2.24
CA ASP A 103 -6.26 -14.38 -3.68
C ASP A 103 -6.90 -15.61 -4.35
N ASN A 104 -7.33 -16.62 -3.58
CA ASN A 104 -8.04 -17.79 -4.13
C ASN A 104 -9.56 -17.58 -4.18
N GLY A 105 -10.07 -16.50 -3.56
CA GLY A 105 -11.51 -16.27 -3.44
C GLY A 105 -12.10 -16.76 -2.10
N GLU A 106 -11.26 -17.18 -1.15
CA GLU A 106 -11.68 -17.65 0.17
C GLU A 106 -11.83 -16.50 1.15
N LYS A 107 -12.88 -16.53 1.98
CA LYS A 107 -13.11 -15.47 2.99
C LYS A 107 -12.10 -15.57 4.12
N PHE A 108 -11.67 -14.43 4.64
CA PHE A 108 -10.86 -14.34 5.85
C PHE A 108 -11.34 -13.22 6.77
N GLU A 109 -10.91 -13.26 8.03
CA GLU A 109 -11.25 -12.22 9.01
C GLU A 109 -10.25 -11.05 8.94
N LEU A 110 -10.78 -9.84 8.78
CA LEU A 110 -9.95 -8.64 8.81
C LEU A 110 -9.33 -8.47 10.20
N SER A 111 -8.06 -8.09 10.23
CA SER A 111 -7.41 -7.64 11.45
C SER A 111 -8.12 -6.41 12.02
N PRO A 112 -8.16 -6.24 13.36
CA PRO A 112 -8.86 -5.12 13.98
C PRO A 112 -8.36 -3.78 13.45
N ASP A 113 -9.29 -2.86 13.20
CA ASP A 113 -8.98 -1.51 12.78
C ASP A 113 -10.14 -0.60 13.23
N PRO A 114 -9.86 0.58 13.82
CA PRO A 114 -10.88 1.44 14.39
C PRO A 114 -11.88 1.98 13.36
N LEU A 115 -11.56 1.91 12.06
CA LEU A 115 -12.41 2.43 10.99
C LEU A 115 -13.12 1.35 10.18
N LEU A 116 -13.05 0.06 10.52
CA LEU A 116 -13.69 -1.01 9.73
C LEU A 116 -15.17 -0.76 9.45
N GLU A 117 -15.93 -0.34 10.46
CA GLU A 117 -17.36 -0.03 10.31
C GLU A 117 -17.62 1.10 9.30
N THR A 118 -16.64 1.98 9.10
CA THR A 118 -16.73 3.10 8.15
C THR A 118 -16.25 2.70 6.75
N VAL A 119 -15.17 1.92 6.65
CA VAL A 119 -14.48 1.67 5.37
C VAL A 119 -14.97 0.43 4.64
N CYS A 120 -15.39 -0.62 5.36
CA CYS A 120 -15.89 -1.85 4.74
C CYS A 120 -17.17 -1.65 3.90
N PRO A 121 -18.16 -0.82 4.32
CA PRO A 121 -19.35 -0.57 3.51
C PRO A 121 -19.05 -0.02 2.11
N VAL A 122 -17.93 0.69 1.94
CA VAL A 122 -17.52 1.27 0.65
C VAL A 122 -17.20 0.18 -0.39
N VAL A 123 -16.61 -0.94 0.05
CA VAL A 123 -16.19 -2.04 -0.84
C VAL A 123 -17.14 -3.24 -0.80
N ALA A 124 -18.16 -3.22 0.06
CA ALA A 124 -19.04 -4.37 0.29
C ALA A 124 -19.81 -4.85 -0.96
N GLY A 125 -20.08 -3.94 -1.91
CA GLY A 125 -20.75 -4.26 -3.17
C GLY A 125 -19.83 -4.75 -4.29
N ILE A 126 -18.51 -4.64 -4.12
CA ILE A 126 -17.52 -4.92 -5.15
C ILE A 126 -17.23 -6.42 -5.21
N LYS A 127 -17.19 -6.96 -6.43
CA LYS A 127 -16.92 -8.37 -6.72
C LYS A 127 -15.74 -8.51 -7.67
N PHE A 128 -15.27 -9.75 -7.79
CA PHE A 128 -14.26 -10.06 -8.79
C PHE A 128 -14.79 -9.82 -10.21
N GLY A 129 -13.96 -9.21 -11.04
CA GLY A 129 -14.25 -8.85 -12.43
C GLY A 129 -14.95 -7.52 -12.60
N ASP A 130 -15.35 -6.82 -11.53
CA ASP A 130 -15.99 -5.51 -11.65
C ASP A 130 -15.01 -4.47 -12.23
N THR A 131 -15.49 -3.69 -13.20
CA THR A 131 -14.69 -2.66 -13.88
C THR A 131 -15.08 -1.23 -13.50
N ASP A 132 -16.33 -1.03 -13.06
CA ASP A 132 -16.93 0.28 -12.79
C ASP A 132 -16.96 0.58 -11.28
N VAL A 133 -15.79 0.46 -10.65
CA VAL A 133 -15.63 0.55 -9.19
C VAL A 133 -15.14 1.91 -8.68
N GLU A 134 -14.71 2.80 -9.59
CA GLU A 134 -14.02 4.05 -9.23
C GLU A 134 -14.90 4.94 -8.35
N GLU A 135 -16.15 5.17 -8.74
CA GLU A 135 -17.09 6.00 -7.96
C GLU A 135 -17.40 5.39 -6.60
N MET A 136 -17.43 4.06 -6.50
CA MET A 136 -17.64 3.38 -5.22
C MET A 136 -16.50 3.66 -4.25
N ILE A 137 -15.24 3.57 -4.71
CA ILE A 137 -14.07 3.75 -3.85
C ILE A 137 -13.61 5.21 -3.71
N ARG A 138 -14.11 6.13 -4.56
CA ARG A 138 -13.76 7.56 -4.56
C ARG A 138 -13.79 8.20 -3.16
N PRO A 139 -14.80 7.96 -2.30
CA PRO A 139 -14.84 8.54 -0.95
C PRO A 139 -13.66 8.14 -0.05
N LEU A 140 -13.07 6.94 -0.25
CA LEU A 140 -11.86 6.56 0.46
C LEU A 140 -10.64 7.29 -0.13
N LEU A 141 -10.52 7.33 -1.46
CA LEU A 141 -9.37 7.91 -2.15
C LEU A 141 -9.18 9.41 -1.89
N THR A 142 -10.25 10.14 -1.58
CA THR A 142 -10.21 11.56 -1.19
C THR A 142 -10.03 11.77 0.32
N ASN A 143 -10.08 10.70 1.13
CA ASN A 143 -10.01 10.79 2.57
C ASN A 143 -8.57 11.03 3.07
N ARG A 144 -8.27 12.30 3.32
CA ARG A 144 -6.98 12.76 3.88
C ARG A 144 -6.64 12.15 5.24
N ALA A 145 -7.62 11.71 6.04
CA ALA A 145 -7.34 11.07 7.33
C ALA A 145 -6.74 9.66 7.16
N ILE A 146 -7.06 8.97 6.05
CA ILE A 146 -6.55 7.62 5.76
C ILE A 146 -5.23 7.69 5.01
N PHE A 147 -5.17 8.48 3.93
CA PHE A 147 -4.00 8.52 3.04
C PHE A 147 -3.04 9.68 3.31
N GLY A 148 -3.37 10.59 4.23
CA GLY A 148 -2.61 11.81 4.50
C GLY A 148 -2.80 12.91 3.47
N VAL A 149 -3.32 12.59 2.28
CA VAL A 149 -3.60 13.48 1.16
C VAL A 149 -4.88 13.04 0.45
N ASP A 150 -5.43 13.92 -0.39
CA ASP A 150 -6.43 13.52 -1.38
C ASP A 150 -5.68 12.94 -2.60
N LEU A 151 -5.96 11.69 -2.98
CA LEU A 151 -5.21 11.03 -4.05
C LEU A 151 -5.52 11.59 -5.44
N TYR A 152 -6.68 12.22 -5.65
CA TYR A 152 -6.99 12.89 -6.92
C TYR A 152 -6.19 14.18 -7.03
N GLU A 153 -6.16 14.99 -5.96
CA GLU A 153 -5.33 16.20 -5.92
C GLU A 153 -3.83 15.86 -6.03
N ALA A 154 -3.39 14.75 -5.42
CA ALA A 154 -2.01 14.28 -5.53
C ALA A 154 -1.67 13.66 -6.90
N GLY A 155 -2.65 13.45 -7.79
CA GLY A 155 -2.42 12.82 -9.10
C GLY A 155 -2.11 11.32 -9.05
N LEU A 156 -2.44 10.63 -7.96
CA LEU A 156 -2.21 9.19 -7.76
C LEU A 156 -3.47 8.34 -7.92
N ALA A 157 -4.66 8.93 -7.81
CA ALA A 157 -5.92 8.19 -7.82
C ALA A 157 -6.10 7.31 -9.05
N GLY A 158 -5.81 7.83 -10.25
CA GLY A 158 -5.98 7.06 -11.50
C GLY A 158 -5.16 5.76 -11.50
N LEU A 159 -3.91 5.81 -11.03
CA LEU A 159 -3.04 4.63 -10.95
C LEU A 159 -3.51 3.67 -9.84
N THR A 160 -3.93 4.19 -8.68
CA THR A 160 -4.50 3.38 -7.60
C THR A 160 -5.77 2.65 -8.06
N VAL A 161 -6.67 3.32 -8.76
CA VAL A 161 -7.90 2.75 -9.32
C VAL A 161 -7.58 1.67 -10.35
N GLN A 162 -6.61 1.93 -11.24
CA GLN A 162 -6.16 0.94 -12.22
C GLN A 162 -5.66 -0.33 -11.53
N TYR A 163 -4.76 -0.19 -10.55
CA TYR A 163 -4.26 -1.35 -9.80
C TYR A 163 -5.37 -2.06 -9.05
N PHE A 164 -6.30 -1.33 -8.44
CA PHE A 164 -7.41 -1.95 -7.73
C PHE A 164 -8.26 -2.81 -8.66
N LYS A 165 -8.60 -2.32 -9.87
CA LYS A 165 -9.29 -3.10 -10.91
C LYS A 165 -8.52 -4.37 -11.29
N GLU A 166 -7.19 -4.29 -11.40
CA GLU A 166 -6.36 -5.46 -11.68
C GLU A 166 -6.33 -6.45 -10.51
N LEU A 167 -6.28 -5.97 -9.26
CA LEU A 167 -6.28 -6.80 -8.05
C LEU A 167 -7.63 -7.51 -7.79
N ILE A 168 -8.72 -6.99 -8.34
CA ILE A 168 -10.05 -7.61 -8.28
C ILE A 168 -10.41 -8.37 -9.56
N ALA A 169 -9.51 -8.54 -10.53
CA ALA A 169 -9.86 -9.17 -11.81
C ALA A 169 -10.34 -10.63 -11.67
N GLY A 170 -9.96 -11.33 -10.59
CA GLY A 170 -10.33 -12.73 -10.34
C GLY A 170 -9.44 -13.38 -9.30
N ALA A 171 -9.58 -14.70 -9.15
CA ALA A 171 -8.64 -15.50 -8.36
C ALA A 171 -7.23 -15.47 -8.99
N GLY A 172 -6.19 -15.36 -8.17
CA GLY A 172 -4.79 -15.24 -8.57
C GLY A 172 -4.39 -13.85 -9.07
N ALA A 173 -5.30 -12.88 -9.05
CA ALA A 173 -5.08 -11.56 -9.59
C ALA A 173 -4.08 -10.73 -8.77
N VAL A 174 -4.00 -10.94 -7.46
CA VAL A 174 -2.96 -10.32 -6.62
C VAL A 174 -1.58 -10.79 -7.07
N ARG A 175 -1.40 -12.11 -7.22
CA ARG A 175 -0.13 -12.67 -7.73
C ARG A 175 0.20 -12.18 -9.14
N ALA A 176 -0.78 -12.13 -10.04
CA ALA A 176 -0.57 -11.66 -11.41
C ALA A 176 -0.13 -10.19 -11.45
N THR A 177 -0.77 -9.34 -10.64
CA THR A 177 -0.46 -7.91 -10.54
C THR A 177 0.94 -7.68 -9.98
N LEU A 178 1.34 -8.43 -8.94
CA LEU A 178 2.69 -8.37 -8.38
C LEU A 178 3.75 -8.70 -9.44
N LYS A 179 3.57 -9.78 -10.20
CA LYS A 179 4.50 -10.17 -11.27
C LYS A 179 4.58 -9.13 -12.40
N LYS A 180 3.50 -8.41 -12.65
CA LYS A 180 3.41 -7.41 -13.73
C LYS A 180 4.13 -6.12 -13.39
N TYR A 181 4.00 -5.63 -12.15
CA TYR A 181 4.44 -4.27 -11.79
C TYR A 181 5.68 -4.20 -10.91
N VAL A 182 6.05 -5.30 -10.25
CA VAL A 182 7.16 -5.33 -9.29
C VAL A 182 8.45 -5.77 -9.95
#